data_AF-A0A0S8I0D0-F1
#
_entry.id   AF-A0A0S8I0D0-F1
#
_cell.length_a   1.000
_cell.length_b   1.000
_cell.length_c   1.000
_cell.angle_alpha   90.00
_cell.angle_beta   90.00
_cell.angle_gamma   90.00
#
_symmetry.space_group_name_H-M   'P 1'
#
loop_
_entity.id
_entity.type
_entity.pdbx_description
1 polymer ?
#
loop_
_entity_poly.entity_id
_entity_poly.type
_entity_poly.pdbx_seq_one_letter_code
_entity_poly.pdbx_strand_id
1 'polypeptide(L)' 'MKYLIIRILDFYMIIILIRVLISWIRINPNNPFVEIIYKLTEPVLAPIRSVLPYMGGIDISPLIVFIIYTFLISLL' A
#
# COMPACT_ATOMS: atom_id res chain seq x y z
N MET A 1 -21.88 -9.15 -6.35
CA MET A 1 -21.24 -8.47 -5.20
C MET A 1 -19.75 -8.79 -5.08
N LYS A 2 -19.34 -10.07 -4.96
CA LYS A 2 -17.92 -10.48 -4.85
C LYS A 2 -16.99 -9.84 -5.90
N TYR A 3 -17.40 -9.86 -7.17
CA TYR A 3 -16.63 -9.25 -8.26
C TYR A 3 -16.33 -7.76 -8.06
N LEU A 4 -17.28 -6.98 -7.54
CA LEU A 4 -17.07 -5.55 -7.28
C LEU A 4 -16.04 -5.33 -6.16
N ILE A 5 -16.11 -6.16 -5.11
CA ILE A 5 -15.16 -6.11 -3.99
C ILE A 5 -13.74 -6.39 -4.50
N ILE A 6 -13.57 -7.46 -5.29
CA ILE A 6 -12.28 -7.82 -5.89
C ILE A 6 -11.72 -6.66 -6.71
N ARG A 7 -12.54 -6.05 -7.59
CA ARG A 7 -12.11 -4.91 -8.41
C ARG A 7 -11.65 -3.70 -7.58
N ILE A 8 -12.30 -3.42 -6.46
CA ILE A 8 -11.91 -2.34 -5.55
C ILE A 8 -10.57 -2.65 -4.88
N LEU A 9 -10.38 -3.90 -4.43
CA LEU A 9 -9.12 -4.36 -3.84
C LEU A 9 -7.97 -4.32 -4.85
N ASP A 10 -8.19 -4.77 -6.10
CA ASP A 10 -7.21 -4.69 -7.19
C ASP A 10 -6.76 -3.23 -7.40
N PHE A 11 -7.72 -2.31 -7.46
CA PHE A 11 -7.43 -0.89 -7.66
C PHE A 11 -6.65 -0.30 -6.48
N TYR A 12 -7.02 -0.65 -5.26
CA TYR A 12 -6.29 -0.20 -4.07
C TYR A 12 -4.85 -0.74 -4.04
N MET A 13 -4.63 -1.98 -4.47
CA MET A 13 -3.29 -2.55 -4.60
C MET A 13 -2.42 -1.81 -5.62
N ILE A 14 -3.01 -1.33 -6.72
CA ILE A 14 -2.29 -0.47 -7.68
C ILE A 14 -1.82 0.82 -7.01
N ILE A 15 -2.65 1.46 -6.16
CA ILE A 15 -2.26 2.67 -5.42
C ILE A 15 -1.08 2.37 -4.48
N ILE A 16 -1.09 1.22 -3.79
CA ILE A 16 0.04 0.80 -2.96
C ILE A 16 1.30 0.55 -3.79
N LEU A 17 1.19 -0.08 -4.97
CA LEU A 17 2.33 -0.25 -5.86
C LEU A 17 2.90 1.10 -6.32
N ILE A 18 2.04 2.07 -6.66
CA ILE A 18 2.46 3.45 -6.95
C ILE A 18 3.20 4.05 -5.75
N ARG A 19 2.70 3.85 -4.52
CA ARG A 19 3.37 4.31 -3.29
C ARG A 19 4.78 3.73 -3.16
N VAL A 20 4.99 2.45 -3.48
CA VAL A 20 6.32 1.82 -3.49
C VAL A 20 7.21 2.46 -4.55
N LEU A 21 6.73 2.63 -5.78
CA LEU A 21 7.50 3.25 -6.86
C LEU A 21 7.91 4.68 -6.53
N ILE A 22 7.00 5.48 -5.96
CA ILE A 22 7.29 6.84 -5.49
C ILE A 22 8.43 6.83 -4.46
N SER A 23 8.45 5.86 -3.55
CA SER A 23 9.49 5.73 -2.53
C SER A 23 10.88 5.41 -3.10
N TRP A 24 10.94 4.65 -4.20
CA TRP A 24 12.20 4.30 -4.86
C TRP A 24 12.77 5.43 -5.70
N ILE A 25 11.89 6.15 -6.42
CA ILE A 25 12.27 7.23 -7.33
C ILE A 25 12.50 8.55 -6.57
N ARG A 26 12.10 8.63 -5.28
CA ARG A 26 12.25 9.81 -4.41
C ARG A 26 11.62 11.07 -5.02
N ILE A 27 10.38 10.95 -5.49
CA ILE A 27 9.61 12.10 -6.00
C ILE A 27 9.40 13.12 -4.87
N ASN A 28 9.41 14.41 -5.19
CA ASN A 28 9.19 15.49 -4.23
C ASN A 28 7.89 15.26 -3.41
N PRO A 29 7.98 15.13 -2.08
CA PRO A 29 6.82 14.92 -1.20
C PRO A 29 5.77 16.02 -1.25
N ASN A 30 6.17 17.25 -1.62
CA ASN A 30 5.27 18.39 -1.74
C ASN A 30 4.44 18.38 -3.04
N ASN A 31 4.64 17.37 -3.90
CA ASN A 31 3.78 17.20 -5.06
C ASN A 31 2.38 16.74 -4.59
N PRO A 32 1.30 17.44 -4.96
CA PRO A 32 -0.06 17.09 -4.53
C PRO A 32 -0.46 15.64 -4.85
N PHE A 33 0.03 15.10 -5.97
CA PHE A 33 -0.20 13.70 -6.34
C PHE A 33 0.47 12.74 -5.35
N VAL A 34 1.72 13.01 -4.97
CA VAL A 34 2.44 12.22 -3.97
C VAL A 34 1.71 12.28 -2.63
N GLU A 35 1.30 13.48 -2.20
CA GLU A 35 0.56 13.67 -0.95
C GLU A 35 -0.74 12.85 -0.92
N ILE A 36 -1.50 12.85 -2.03
CA ILE A 36 -2.73 12.05 -2.15
C ILE A 36 -2.43 10.56 -2.03
N ILE A 37 -1.42 10.05 -2.74
CA ILE A 37 -1.05 8.63 -2.66
C ILE A 37 -0.64 8.28 -1.23
N TYR A 38 0.09 9.16 -0.54
CA TYR A 38 0.45 8.96 0.86
C TYR A 38 -0.79 8.91 1.76
N LYS A 39 -1.70 9.87 1.65
CA LYS A 39 -2.94 9.91 2.44
C LYS A 39 -3.83 8.67 2.23
N LEU A 40 -3.89 8.13 1.01
CA LEU A 40 -4.69 6.94 0.69
C LEU A 40 -4.07 5.65 1.22
N THR A 41 -2.74 5.59 1.34
CA THR A 41 -2.02 4.35 1.70
C THR A 41 -1.63 4.29 3.17
N GLU A 42 -1.36 5.43 3.82
CA GLU A 42 -0.93 5.47 5.23
C GLU A 42 -1.90 4.82 6.22
N PRO A 43 -3.25 4.95 6.11
CA PRO A 43 -4.16 4.30 7.07
C PRO A 43 -4.00 2.78 7.14
N VAL A 44 -3.52 2.13 6.07
CA VAL A 44 -3.28 0.68 6.02
C VAL A 44 -1.81 0.37 6.27
N LEU A 45 -0.89 1.13 5.69
CA LEU A 45 0.55 0.88 5.81
C LEU A 45 1.11 1.24 7.20
N ALA A 46 0.67 2.35 7.81
CA ALA A 46 1.22 2.83 9.07
C ALA A 46 0.99 1.87 10.25
N PRO A 47 -0.21 1.29 10.46
CA PRO A 47 -0.40 0.30 11.52
C PRO A 47 0.49 -0.92 11.34
N ILE A 48 0.60 -1.44 10.11
CA ILE A 48 1.47 -2.59 9.81
C ILE A 48 2.94 -2.23 10.06
N ARG A 49 3.38 -1.07 9.58
CA ARG A 49 4.74 -0.56 9.78
C ARG A 49 5.08 -0.40 11.27
N SER A 50 4.12 0.00 12.10
CA SER A 50 4.32 0.19 13.55
C SER A 50 4.57 -1.11 14.32
N VAL A 51 4.13 -2.25 13.80
CA VAL A 51 4.30 -3.57 14.42
C VAL A 51 5.61 -4.25 13.96
N LEU A 52 6.14 -3.83 12.81
CA LEU A 52 7.34 -4.41 12.23
C LEU A 52 8.61 -3.88 12.93
N PRO A 53 9.66 -4.70 13.04
CA PRO A 53 10.94 -4.24 13.54
C PRO A 53 11.53 -3.17 12.60
N TYR A 54 12.37 -2.29 13.14
CA TYR A 54 13.03 -1.26 12.35
C TYR A 54 13.94 -1.89 11.29
N MET A 55 13.58 -1.76 10.00
CA MET A 55 14.32 -2.36 8.87
C MET A 55 15.24 -1.36 8.15
N GLY A 56 15.90 -0.46 8.89
CA GLY A 56 16.91 0.42 8.30
C GLY A 56 16.36 1.40 7.25
N GLY A 57 15.10 1.82 7.39
CA GLY A 57 14.44 2.75 6.47
C GLY A 57 13.76 2.10 5.26
N ILE A 58 13.80 0.77 5.13
CA ILE A 58 13.01 0.05 4.12
C ILE A 58 11.61 -0.20 4.69
N ASP A 59 10.59 0.29 3.99
CA ASP A 59 9.21 0.02 4.34
C ASP A 59 8.75 -1.30 3.69
N ILE A 60 8.72 -2.38 4.48
CA ILE A 60 8.21 -3.69 4.04
C ILE A 60 6.69 -3.84 4.26
N SER A 61 6.01 -2.84 4.84
CA SER A 61 4.56 -2.92 5.06
C SER A 61 3.76 -3.17 3.77
N PRO A 62 4.14 -2.68 2.57
CA PRO A 62 3.44 -3.01 1.32
C PRO A 62 3.46 -4.50 0.99
N LEU A 63 4.54 -5.22 1.36
CA LEU A 63 4.64 -6.66 1.14
C LEU A 63 3.65 -7.42 2.03
N ILE A 64 3.51 -7.00 3.28
CA ILE A 64 2.54 -7.58 4.21
C ILE A 64 1.11 -7.32 3.71
N VAL A 65 0.81 -6.11 3.23
CA VAL A 65 -0.49 -5.82 2.63
C VAL A 65 -0.76 -6.67 1.40
N PHE A 66 0.26 -6.89 0.55
CA PHE A 66 0.13 -7.78 -0.61
C PHE A 66 -0.23 -9.22 -0.20
N ILE A 67 0.38 -9.76 0.85
CA ILE A 67 0.04 -11.09 1.37
C ILE A 67 -1.40 -11.14 1.90
N ILE A 68 -1.83 -10.11 2.65
CA ILE A 68 -3.20 -10.03 3.14
C ILE A 68 -4.18 -9.96 1.97
N TYR A 69 -3.86 -9.15 0.96
CA TYR A 69 -4.65 -9.02 -0.26
C TYR A 69 -4.80 -10.37 -1.00
N THR A 70 -3.71 -11.09 -1.26
CA THR A 70 -3.79 -12.38 -1.97
C THR A 70 -4.60 -13.40 -1.19
N PHE A 71 -4.47 -13.43 0.14
CA PHE A 71 -5.30 -14.26 1.00
C PHE A 71 -6.80 -13.89 0.90
N LEU A 72 -7.14 -12.60 0.97
CA LEU A 72 -8.53 -12.14 0.83
C LEU A 72 -9.14 -12.51 -0.52
N ILE A 73 -8.39 -12.32 -1.62
CA ILE A 73 -8.84 -12.70 -2.96
C ILE A 73 -9.04 -14.21 -3.08
N SER A 74 -8.21 -15.03 -2.42
CA SER A 74 -8.38 -16.50 -2.45
C SER A 74 -9.65 -16.99 -1.74
N LEU A 75 -10.18 -16.21 -0.79
CA LEU A 75 -11.36 -16.56 0.01
C LEU A 75 -12.68 -16.04 -0.61
N LEU A 76 -12.61 -14.95 -1.36
CA LEU A 76 -13.77 -14.26 -1.94
C LEU A 76 -14.21 -14.88 -3.26
#